data_AF-A0A9C9NYS6-F1
#
_entry.id   AF-A0A9C9NYS6-F1
#
_cell.length_a   1.000
_cell.length_b   1.000
_cell.length_c   1.000
_cell.angle_alpha   90.00
_cell.angle_beta   90.00
_cell.angle_gamma   90.00
#
_symmetry.space_group_name_H-M   'P 1'
#
loop_
_entity.id
_entity.type
_entity.pdbx_description
1 polymer ?
#
loop_
_entity_poly.entity_id
_entity_poly.type
_entity_poly.pdbx_seq_one_letter_code
_entity_poly.pdbx_strand_id
1 'polypeptide(L)'
;MTKKARLGLYLKDEVIRRQIKVAAAKRGMSSTAYCTQAIRERLVRDGEITDKADENRKALLARMDTLRQEIGPVGMRTAELVEEGRRR
;
A
#
# COMPACT_ATOMS: atom_id res chain seq x y z
N MET A 1 4.67 -9.38 -22.19
CA MET A 1 4.52 -7.92 -22.44
C MET A 1 3.44 -7.37 -21.52
N THR A 2 3.78 -6.52 -20.56
CA THR A 2 2.80 -5.90 -19.65
C THR A 2 1.99 -4.86 -20.42
N LYS A 3 0.69 -5.07 -20.58
CA LYS A 3 -0.21 -4.08 -21.20
C LYS A 3 -0.23 -2.82 -20.32
N LYS A 4 0.29 -1.70 -20.82
CA LYS A 4 0.25 -0.41 -20.11
C LYS A 4 -1.02 0.34 -20.52
N ALA A 5 -1.86 0.68 -19.55
CA ALA A 5 -2.99 1.59 -19.76
C ALA A 5 -2.52 3.05 -19.64
N ARG A 6 -3.06 3.95 -20.48
CA ARG A 6 -2.76 5.38 -20.45
C ARG A 6 -3.94 6.14 -19.85
N LEU A 7 -3.65 6.98 -18.86
CA LEU A 7 -4.63 7.90 -18.25
C LEU A 7 -4.23 9.35 -18.59
N GLY A 8 -5.11 10.09 -19.25
CA GLY A 8 -4.97 11.53 -19.48
C GLY A 8 -5.70 12.32 -18.40
N LEU A 9 -5.06 13.35 -17.84
CA LEU A 9 -5.63 14.18 -16.78
C LEU A 9 -5.65 15.64 -17.23
N TYR A 10 -6.81 16.27 -17.16
CA TYR A 10 -6.96 17.71 -17.32
C TYR A 10 -6.94 18.36 -15.94
N LEU A 11 -6.07 19.36 -15.77
CA LEU A 11 -5.98 20.14 -14.54
C LEU A 11 -6.71 21.45 -14.73
N LYS A 12 -7.48 21.87 -13.72
CA LYS A 12 -8.22 23.14 -13.75
C LYS A 12 -7.30 24.37 -13.74
N ASP A 13 -6.12 24.26 -13.14
CA ASP A 13 -5.21 25.38 -12.93
C ASP A 13 -3.74 24.98 -13.22
N GLU A 14 -3.01 25.88 -13.89
CA GLU A 14 -1.58 25.75 -14.13
C GLU A 14 -0.75 25.79 -12.84
N VAL A 15 -1.26 26.44 -11.79
CA VAL A 15 -0.61 26.47 -10.48
C VAL A 15 -0.42 25.06 -9.92
N ILE A 16 -1.46 24.21 -10.04
CA ILE A 16 -1.40 22.81 -9.60
C ILE A 16 -0.36 22.04 -10.42
N ARG A 17 -0.32 22.27 -11.74
CA ARG A 17 0.68 21.66 -12.62
C ARG A 17 2.10 22.01 -12.19
N ARG A 18 2.33 23.28 -11.82
CA ARG A 18 3.64 23.75 -11.34
C ARG A 18 4.00 23.13 -9.99
N GLN A 19 3.07 23.05 -9.06
CA GLN A 19 3.27 22.40 -7.76
C GLN A 19 3.61 20.90 -7.92
N ILE A 20 2.93 20.17 -8.81
CA ILE A 20 3.25 18.77 -9.11
C ILE A 20 4.68 18.64 -9.62
N LYS A 21 5.11 19.50 -10.55
CA LYS A 21 6.49 19.49 -11.07
C LYS A 21 7.52 19.72 -9.95
N VAL A 22 7.28 20.71 -9.09
CA VAL A 22 8.18 21.01 -7.96
C VAL A 22 8.22 19.85 -6.97
N ALA A 23 7.07 19.26 -6.61
CA ALA A 23 7.01 18.13 -5.70
C ALA A 23 7.70 16.87 -6.25
N ALA A 24 7.54 16.60 -7.55
CA ALA A 24 8.22 15.52 -8.23
C ALA A 24 9.75 15.73 -8.25
N ALA A 25 10.20 16.95 -8.55
CA ALA A 25 11.62 17.32 -8.53
C ALA A 25 12.23 17.18 -7.13
N LYS A 26 11.53 17.62 -6.08
CA LYS A 26 11.97 17.45 -4.67
C LYS A 26 12.19 15.98 -4.28
N ARG A 27 11.50 15.04 -4.95
CA ARG A 27 11.62 13.60 -4.71
C ARG A 27 12.48 12.88 -5.77
N GLY A 28 13.14 13.62 -6.66
CA GLY A 28 14.00 13.05 -7.70
C GLY A 28 13.25 12.17 -8.71
N MET A 29 11.96 12.42 -8.94
CA MET A 29 11.11 11.59 -9.81
C MET A 29 10.42 12.42 -10.90
N SER A 30 9.97 11.75 -11.96
CA SER A 30 9.18 12.40 -13.02
C SER A 30 7.78 12.76 -12.54
N SER A 31 7.15 13.77 -13.14
CA SER A 31 5.78 14.16 -12.79
C SER A 31 4.78 13.00 -12.99
N THR A 32 4.98 12.16 -14.01
CA THR A 32 4.14 10.97 -14.24
C THR A 32 4.30 9.94 -13.13
N ALA A 33 5.52 9.67 -12.69
CA ALA A 33 5.80 8.74 -11.60
C ALA A 33 5.20 9.25 -10.28
N TYR A 34 5.38 10.55 -10.01
CA TYR A 34 4.79 11.22 -8.84
C TYR A 34 3.26 11.09 -8.83
N CYS A 35 2.59 11.43 -9.94
CA CYS A 35 1.13 11.31 -10.02
C CYS A 35 0.67 9.85 -9.88
N THR A 36 1.36 8.91 -10.51
CA THR A 36 1.03 7.48 -10.41
C THR A 36 1.13 6.99 -8.96
N GLN A 37 2.20 7.38 -8.27
CA GLN A 37 2.39 7.04 -6.86
C GLN A 37 1.30 7.67 -5.99
N ALA A 38 1.02 8.96 -6.17
CA ALA A 38 -0.01 9.66 -5.39
C ALA A 38 -1.41 9.05 -5.59
N ILE A 39 -1.78 8.69 -6.83
CA ILE A 39 -3.03 8.00 -7.14
C ILE A 39 -3.07 6.64 -6.45
N ARG A 40 -1.99 5.85 -6.52
CA ARG A 40 -1.94 4.54 -5.86
C ARG A 40 -2.08 4.66 -4.34
N GLU A 41 -1.33 5.56 -3.72
CA GLU A 41 -1.42 5.81 -2.28
C GLU A 41 -2.82 6.26 -1.85
N ARG A 42 -3.54 6.98 -2.71
CA ARG A 42 -4.91 7.39 -2.45
C ARG A 42 -5.88 6.21 -2.57
N LEU A 43 -5.78 5.41 -3.63
CA LEU A 43 -6.59 4.21 -3.82
C LEU A 43 -6.40 3.18 -2.70
N VAL A 44 -5.18 3.03 -2.19
CA VAL A 44 -4.91 2.18 -1.01
C VAL A 44 -5.56 2.75 0.24
N ARG A 45 -5.46 4.07 0.47
CA ARG A 45 -6.10 4.73 1.62
C ARG A 45 -7.62 4.66 1.58
N ASP A 46 -8.20 4.78 0.39
CA ASP A 46 -9.65 4.72 0.18
C ASP A 46 -10.16 3.25 0.15
N GLY A 47 -9.26 2.25 0.21
CA GLY A 47 -9.62 0.83 0.22
C GLY A 47 -9.97 0.25 -1.16
N GLU A 48 -9.85 1.04 -2.22
CA GLU A 48 -10.13 0.66 -3.62
C GLU A 48 -9.10 -0.33 -4.18
N ILE A 49 -7.89 -0.32 -3.62
CA ILE A 49 -6.83 -1.27 -3.96
C ILE A 49 -6.20 -1.79 -2.67
N THR A 50 -6.20 -3.11 -2.48
CA THR A 50 -5.39 -3.75 -1.45
C THR A 50 -3.93 -3.71 -1.88
N ASP A 51 -3.03 -3.18 -1.04
CA ASP A 51 -1.61 -3.23 -1.38
C ASP A 51 -1.15 -4.69 -1.36
N LYS A 52 -0.47 -5.14 -2.42
CA LYS A 52 0.01 -6.54 -2.51
C LYS A 52 0.98 -6.90 -1.39
N ALA A 53 1.66 -5.90 -0.82
CA ALA A 53 2.48 -6.07 0.37
C ALA A 53 1.61 -6.48 1.59
N ASP A 54 0.39 -5.97 1.68
CA ASP A 54 -0.58 -6.32 2.72
C ASP A 54 -1.19 -7.72 2.48
N GLU A 55 -1.46 -8.09 1.22
CA GLU A 55 -1.87 -9.47 0.88
C GLU A 55 -0.77 -10.49 1.19
N ASN A 56 0.48 -10.22 0.81
CA ASN A 56 1.62 -11.08 1.12
C ASN A 56 1.86 -11.18 2.63
N ARG A 57 1.66 -10.08 3.36
CA ARG A 57 1.74 -10.08 4.82
C ARG A 57 0.62 -10.90 5.44
N LYS A 58 -0.62 -10.79 4.97
CA LYS A 58 -1.75 -11.63 5.40
C LYS A 58 -1.50 -13.11 5.10
N ALA A 59 -0.97 -13.43 3.92
CA ALA A 59 -0.62 -14.79 3.54
C ALA A 59 0.51 -15.37 4.40
N LEU A 60 1.52 -14.56 4.73
CA LEU A 60 2.59 -14.96 5.65
C LEU A 60 2.05 -15.22 7.06
N LEU A 61 1.20 -14.31 7.57
CA LEU A 61 0.57 -14.47 8.89
C LEU A 61 -0.30 -15.72 8.95
N ALA A 62 -1.09 -16.01 7.91
CA ALA A 62 -1.90 -17.23 7.83
C ALA A 62 -1.02 -18.50 7.86
N ARG A 63 0.12 -18.52 7.16
CA ARG A 63 1.08 -19.63 7.21
C ARG A 63 1.69 -19.80 8.60
N MET A 64 1.98 -18.70 9.30
CA MET A 64 2.48 -18.75 10.67
C MET A 64 1.42 -19.25 11.65
N ASP A 65 0.14 -18.91 11.44
CA ASP A 65 -0.98 -19.41 12.23
C ASP A 65 -1.16 -20.93 12.03
N THR A 66 -1.08 -21.43 10.79
CA THR A 66 -1.10 -22.88 10.52
C THR A 66 0.06 -23.59 11.21
N LEU A 67 1.28 -23.04 11.09
CA LEU A 67 2.46 -23.60 11.74
C LEU A 67 2.31 -23.62 13.28
N ARG A 68 1.68 -22.59 13.88
CA ARG A 68 1.41 -22.56 15.32
C ARG A 68 0.37 -23.59 15.76
N GLN A 69 -0.64 -23.84 14.94
CA GLN A 69 -1.63 -24.91 15.18
C GLN A 69 -0.98 -26.29 15.13
N GLU A 70 -0.01 -26.49 14.24
CA GLU A 70 0.72 -27.76 14.08
C GLU A 70 1.73 -28.02 15.21
N ILE A 71 2.40 -26.97 15.73
CA ILE A 71 3.51 -27.13 16.68
C ILE A 71 3.07 -27.10 18.15
N GLY A 72 2.03 -26.35 18.53
CA GLY A 72 1.59 -26.17 19.94
C GLY A 72 2.64 -25.47 20.84
N PRO A 73 2.31 -24.81 21.98
CA PRO A 73 1.23 -25.05 22.94
C PRO A 73 0.34 -23.81 23.24
N VAL A 74 0.39 -22.74 22.44
CA VAL A 74 -0.38 -21.51 22.68
C VAL A 74 -1.59 -21.49 21.74
N GLY A 75 -2.77 -21.84 22.27
CA GLY A 75 -4.05 -21.88 21.54
C GLY A 75 -4.63 -20.51 21.17
N MET A 76 -3.79 -19.49 20.95
CA MET A 76 -4.19 -18.13 20.64
C MET A 76 -3.69 -17.74 19.24
N ARG A 77 -4.54 -17.08 18.44
CA ARG A 77 -4.18 -16.68 17.07
C ARG A 77 -3.13 -15.57 17.09
N THR A 78 -2.26 -15.49 16.09
CA THR A 78 -1.20 -14.46 16.03
C THR A 78 -1.78 -13.04 16.02
N ALA A 79 -2.95 -12.85 15.40
CA ALA A 79 -3.66 -11.58 15.41
C ALA A 79 -4.02 -11.12 16.85
N GLU A 80 -4.53 -12.04 17.68
CA GLU A 80 -4.93 -11.76 19.06
C GLU A 80 -3.72 -11.37 19.92
N LEU A 81 -2.59 -12.06 19.75
CA LEU A 81 -1.33 -11.75 20.45
C LEU A 81 -0.78 -10.36 20.09
N VAL A 82 -0.87 -9.98 18.81
CA VAL A 82 -0.39 -8.66 18.34
C VAL A 82 -1.30 -7.53 18.84
N GLU A 83 -2.61 -7.77 18.94
CA GLU A 83 -3.53 -6.82 19.57
C GLU A 83 -3.26 -6.65 21.07
N GLU A 84 -3.03 -7.74 21.79
CA GLU A 84 -2.67 -7.73 23.22
C GLU A 84 -1.41 -6.87 23.46
N GLY A 85 -0.37 -7.06 22.64
CA GLY A 85 0.88 -6.31 22.74
C GLY A 85 0.77 -4.83 22.35
N ARG A 86 -0.26 -4.42 21.61
CA ARG A 86 -0.51 -3.01 21.25
C ARG A 86 -1.30 -2.24 22.30
N ARG A 87 -1.99 -2.92 23.23
CA ARG A 87 -2.77 -2.29 24.31
C ARG A 87 -1.95 -2.01 25.57
N ARG A 88 -0.70 -2.49 25.64
CA ARG A 88 0.29 -2.12 26.67
C ARG A 88 1.17 -0.99 26.14
#